data_AF-A0A7H0MAT2-F1
#
_entry.id   AF-A0A7H0MAT2-F1
#
_cell.length_a   1.000
_cell.length_b   1.000
_cell.length_c   1.000
_cell.angle_alpha   90.00
_cell.angle_beta   90.00
_cell.angle_gamma   90.00
#
_symmetry.space_group_name_H-M   'P 1'
#
loop_
_entity.id
_entity.type
_entity.pdbx_description
1 polymer ?
#
loop_
_entity_poly.entity_id
_entity_poly.type
_entity_poly.pdbx_seq_one_letter_code
_entity_poly.pdbx_strand_id
1 'polypeptide(L)'
;MTTSPKTKKFYQLVDIDDFRYSNNCSGIDYGDLACDCDTKTISILEAINYIGLSIFALAEDAGVDKEKIGKLSCIIADLAELGIATNKISHSASYLSGLKDCDHGA
;
A
#
# COMPACT_ATOMS: atom_id res chain seq x y z
N MET A 1 10.55 28.33 -17.59
CA MET A 1 9.40 27.79 -16.84
C MET A 1 9.92 26.71 -15.92
N THR A 2 9.87 26.91 -14.60
CA THR A 2 10.18 25.86 -13.62
C THR A 2 8.93 24.98 -13.48
N THR A 3 8.99 23.76 -13.97
CA THR A 3 7.90 22.79 -13.79
C THR A 3 7.90 22.32 -12.34
N SER A 4 6.83 22.60 -11.60
CA SER A 4 6.66 22.02 -10.27
C SER A 4 6.60 20.49 -10.37
N PRO A 5 7.35 19.75 -9.53
CA PRO A 5 7.31 18.29 -9.56
C PRO A 5 5.89 17.81 -9.22
N LYS A 6 5.31 16.98 -10.10
CA LYS A 6 3.95 16.44 -9.97
C LYS A 6 3.85 15.30 -8.94
N THR A 7 4.93 14.54 -8.77
CA THR A 7 4.99 13.40 -7.84
C THR A 7 5.80 13.78 -6.61
N LYS A 8 5.23 13.54 -5.41
CA LYS A 8 5.86 13.86 -4.11
C LYS A 8 5.88 12.67 -3.15
N LYS A 9 5.05 11.65 -3.39
CA LYS A 9 4.84 10.52 -2.49
C LYS A 9 5.15 9.21 -3.19
N PHE A 10 5.63 8.22 -2.44
CA PHE A 10 6.05 6.92 -2.99
C PHE A 10 4.89 6.22 -3.69
N TYR A 11 3.74 6.11 -3.03
CA TYR A 11 2.55 5.43 -3.56
C TYR A 11 2.00 6.03 -4.85
N GLN A 12 2.37 7.26 -5.21
CA GLN A 12 1.98 7.89 -6.48
C GLN A 12 2.72 7.28 -7.68
N LEU A 13 3.90 6.70 -7.46
CA LEU A 13 4.71 6.02 -8.48
C LEU A 13 4.43 4.53 -8.56
N VAL A 14 3.88 3.94 -7.49
CA VAL A 14 3.56 2.52 -7.45
C VAL A 14 2.37 2.26 -8.35
N ASP A 15 2.58 1.45 -9.38
CA ASP A 15 1.54 0.99 -10.29
C ASP A 15 1.89 -0.39 -10.82
N ILE A 16 0.94 -0.99 -11.53
CA ILE A 16 1.14 -2.25 -12.24
C ILE A 16 0.94 -2.05 -13.73
N ASP A 17 1.65 -2.83 -14.53
CA ASP A 17 1.49 -2.77 -15.97
C ASP A 17 0.09 -3.26 -16.38
N ASP A 18 -0.50 -2.56 -17.33
CA ASP A 18 -1.83 -2.84 -17.88
C ASP A 18 -1.69 -3.54 -19.23
N PHE A 19 -2.17 -4.79 -19.32
CA PHE A 19 -2.09 -5.62 -20.52
C PHE A 19 -2.75 -5.01 -21.76
N ARG A 20 -3.68 -4.05 -21.58
CA ARG A 20 -4.35 -3.35 -22.70
C ARG A 20 -3.42 -2.38 -23.41
N TYR A 21 -2.37 -1.93 -22.72
CA TYR A 21 -1.44 -0.91 -23.21
C TYR A 21 0.02 -1.40 -23.23
N SER A 22 0.32 -2.52 -22.57
CA SER A 22 1.65 -3.12 -22.50
C SER A 22 1.64 -4.57 -23.00
N ASN A 23 2.48 -4.85 -23.98
CA ASN A 23 2.61 -6.18 -24.59
C ASN A 23 3.33 -7.22 -23.70
N ASN A 24 3.87 -6.81 -22.54
CA ASN A 24 4.71 -7.66 -21.69
C ASN A 24 4.04 -8.00 -20.34
N CYS A 25 2.74 -8.31 -20.36
CA CYS A 25 1.97 -8.62 -19.14
C CYS A 25 1.59 -10.10 -19.01
N SER A 26 2.07 -10.98 -19.90
CA SER A 26 1.70 -12.41 -19.90
C SER A 26 2.16 -13.15 -18.64
N GLY A 27 3.19 -12.65 -17.95
CA GLY A 27 3.70 -13.20 -16.69
C GLY A 27 3.04 -12.63 -15.44
N ILE A 28 2.08 -11.71 -15.57
CA ILE A 28 1.39 -11.11 -14.42
C ILE A 28 0.09 -11.87 -14.17
N ASP A 29 0.01 -12.50 -13.01
CA ASP A 29 -1.26 -12.98 -12.46
C ASP A 29 -1.91 -11.85 -11.66
N TYR A 30 -2.88 -11.17 -12.28
CA TYR A 30 -3.57 -10.05 -11.66
C TYR A 30 -4.49 -10.48 -10.50
N GLY A 31 -5.01 -11.70 -10.53
CA GLY A 31 -5.88 -12.22 -9.47
C GLY A 31 -5.09 -12.49 -8.20
N ASP A 32 -3.98 -13.24 -8.34
CA ASP A 32 -3.10 -13.56 -7.21
C ASP A 32 -2.42 -12.29 -6.67
N LEU A 33 -1.99 -11.38 -7.55
CA LEU A 33 -1.40 -10.11 -7.13
C LEU A 33 -2.40 -9.24 -6.37
N ALA A 34 -3.67 -9.22 -6.80
CA ALA A 34 -4.72 -8.52 -6.07
C ALA A 34 -4.92 -9.09 -4.67
N CYS A 35 -5.02 -10.41 -4.55
CA CYS A 35 -5.23 -11.10 -3.28
C CYS A 35 -4.06 -10.90 -2.30
N ASP A 36 -2.82 -11.02 -2.78
CA ASP A 36 -1.62 -10.77 -1.97
C ASP A 36 -1.56 -9.32 -1.49
N CYS A 37 -1.82 -8.35 -2.36
CA CYS A 37 -1.82 -6.93 -1.98
C CYS A 37 -2.97 -6.57 -1.04
N ASP A 38 -4.14 -7.16 -1.18
CA ASP A 38 -5.26 -7.00 -0.24
C ASP A 38 -4.88 -7.52 1.15
N THR A 39 -4.35 -8.75 1.21
CA THR A 39 -3.88 -9.38 2.46
C THR A 39 -2.81 -8.52 3.14
N LYS A 40 -1.82 -8.02 2.39
CA LYS A 40 -0.79 -7.14 2.95
C LYS A 40 -1.36 -5.81 3.43
N THR A 41 -2.33 -5.24 2.71
CA THR A 41 -3.00 -4.01 3.13
C THR A 41 -3.65 -4.22 4.50
N ILE A 42 -4.36 -5.33 4.70
CA ILE A 42 -4.96 -5.69 5.99
C ILE A 42 -3.88 -5.82 7.08
N SER A 43 -2.81 -6.59 6.84
CA SER A 43 -1.73 -6.77 7.81
C SER A 43 -1.03 -5.45 8.17
N ILE A 44 -0.89 -4.53 7.21
CA ILE A 44 -0.31 -3.20 7.46
C ILE A 44 -1.23 -2.36 8.35
N LEU A 45 -2.55 -2.39 8.12
CA LEU A 45 -3.52 -1.68 8.95
C LEU A 45 -3.54 -2.21 10.39
N GLU A 46 -3.44 -3.54 10.55
CA GLU A 46 -3.31 -4.17 11.87
C GLU A 46 -2.02 -3.75 12.58
N ALA A 47 -0.90 -3.70 11.87
CA ALA A 47 0.38 -3.23 12.40
C ALA A 47 0.32 -1.76 12.84
N ILE A 48 -0.28 -0.88 12.04
CA ILE A 48 -0.50 0.54 12.39
C ILE A 48 -1.31 0.64 13.68
N ASN A 49 -2.40 -0.12 13.81
CA ASN A 49 -3.24 -0.12 14.99
C ASN A 49 -2.47 -0.60 16.23
N TYR A 50 -1.73 -1.71 16.13
CA TYR A 50 -0.91 -2.23 17.23
C TYR A 50 0.15 -1.22 17.69
N ILE A 51 0.82 -0.55 16.75
CA ILE A 51 1.82 0.46 17.08
C ILE A 51 1.16 1.69 17.71
N GLY A 52 -0.01 2.11 17.22
CA GLY A 52 -0.78 3.21 17.80
C GLY A 52 -1.14 2.96 19.26
N LEU A 53 -1.62 1.74 19.58
CA LEU A 53 -1.89 1.32 20.95
C LEU A 53 -0.61 1.26 21.81
N SER A 54 0.51 0.84 21.22
CA SER A 54 1.81 0.83 21.90
C SER A 54 2.30 2.24 22.24
N ILE A 55 2.09 3.21 21.35
CA ILE A 55 2.38 4.63 21.62
C ILE A 55 1.51 5.16 22.75
N PHE A 56 0.21 4.84 22.72
CA PHE A 56 -0.73 5.25 23.77
C PHE A 56 -0.28 4.76 25.15
N ALA A 57 0.02 3.47 25.28
CA ALA A 57 0.50 2.90 26.53
C ALA A 57 1.82 3.54 27.03
N LEU A 58 2.75 3.86 26.12
CA LEU A 58 4.00 4.56 26.47
C LEU A 58 3.78 6.02 26.90
N ALA A 59 2.74 6.67 26.41
CA ALA A 59 2.41 8.05 26.75
C ALA A 59 1.73 8.17 28.12
N GLU A 60 1.05 7.12 28.59
CA GLU A 60 0.42 7.07 29.92
C GLU A 60 1.39 6.73 31.06
N ASP A 61 2.59 6.23 30.74
CA ASP A 61 3.64 5.93 31.73
C ASP A 61 4.23 7.22 32.34
N ALA A 62 4.46 7.23 33.65
CA ALA A 62 5.09 8.34 34.37
C ALA A 62 6.52 8.63 33.87
N GLY A 63 7.18 7.68 33.21
CA GLY A 63 8.51 7.79 32.60
C GLY A 63 8.50 7.89 31.08
N VAL A 64 7.72 8.81 30.50
CA VAL A 64 7.52 8.96 29.04
C VAL A 64 8.84 8.95 28.24
N ASP A 65 9.04 7.91 27.43
CA ASP A 65 10.12 7.81 26.45
C ASP A 65 9.69 8.46 25.12
N LYS A 66 9.96 9.77 25.00
CA LYS A 66 9.61 10.57 23.82
C LYS A 66 10.35 10.12 22.56
N GLU A 67 11.56 9.58 22.69
CA GLU A 67 12.33 9.11 21.54
C GLU A 67 11.67 7.86 20.94
N LYS A 68 11.28 6.91 21.79
CA LYS A 68 10.57 5.72 21.36
C LYS A 68 9.22 6.04 20.73
N ILE A 69 8.44 6.94 21.33
CA ILE A 69 7.18 7.43 20.75
C ILE A 69 7.43 8.05 19.36
N GLY A 70 8.46 8.88 19.23
CA GLY A 70 8.82 9.48 17.94
C GLY A 70 9.15 8.44 16.87
N LYS A 71 9.98 7.44 17.21
CA LYS A 71 10.33 6.33 16.30
C LYS A 71 9.10 5.54 15.86
N LEU A 72 8.24 5.15 16.79
CA LEU A 72 7.01 4.42 16.47
C LEU A 72 6.06 5.25 15.60
N SER A 73 6.00 6.56 15.83
CA SER A 73 5.20 7.49 15.01
C SER A 73 5.70 7.57 13.57
N CYS A 74 7.02 7.60 13.37
CA CYS A 74 7.61 7.54 12.03
C CYS A 74 7.29 6.20 11.34
N ILE A 75 7.38 5.08 12.05
CA ILE A 75 7.02 3.76 11.51
C ILE A 75 5.56 3.72 11.05
N ILE A 76 4.63 4.29 11.83
CA ILE A 76 3.22 4.41 11.39
C ILE A 76 3.11 5.20 10.09
N ALA A 77 3.83 6.31 9.95
CA ALA A 77 3.79 7.13 8.75
C ALA A 77 4.28 6.36 7.51
N ASP A 78 5.38 5.62 7.64
CA ASP A 78 5.93 4.79 6.55
C ASP A 78 4.97 3.64 6.19
N LEU A 79 4.43 2.94 7.21
CA LEU A 79 3.44 1.89 7.01
C LEU A 79 2.17 2.42 6.33
N ALA A 80 1.72 3.64 6.64
CA ALA A 80 0.57 4.24 5.98
C ALA A 80 0.82 4.46 4.47
N GLU A 81 2.01 4.93 4.07
CA GLU A 81 2.34 5.05 2.65
C GLU A 81 2.40 3.68 1.94
N LEU A 82 2.92 2.64 2.62
CA LEU A 82 2.89 1.27 2.09
C LEU A 82 1.47 0.73 1.96
N GLY A 83 0.60 0.95 2.95
CA GLY A 83 -0.80 0.51 2.91
C GLY A 83 -1.57 1.17 1.77
N ILE A 84 -1.33 2.46 1.48
CA ILE A 84 -1.92 3.13 0.32
C ILE A 84 -1.42 2.51 -0.99
N ALA A 85 -0.12 2.20 -1.07
CA ALA A 85 0.48 1.60 -2.26
C ALA A 85 -0.08 0.19 -2.53
N THR A 86 -0.14 -0.68 -1.51
CA THR A 86 -0.69 -2.04 -1.65
C THR A 86 -2.18 -2.01 -1.96
N ASN A 87 -2.95 -1.10 -1.35
CA ASN A 87 -4.36 -0.93 -1.66
C ASN A 87 -4.57 -0.50 -3.11
N LYS A 88 -3.75 0.45 -3.60
CA LYS A 88 -3.78 0.89 -5.00
C LYS A 88 -3.52 -0.29 -5.95
N ILE A 89 -2.47 -1.09 -5.71
CA ILE A 89 -2.18 -2.27 -6.52
C ILE A 89 -3.35 -3.25 -6.48
N SER A 90 -3.88 -3.57 -5.30
CA SER A 90 -4.99 -4.51 -5.13
C SER A 90 -6.19 -4.13 -6.01
N HIS A 91 -6.60 -2.86 -5.98
CA HIS A 91 -7.70 -2.38 -6.80
C HIS A 91 -7.40 -2.42 -8.30
N SER A 92 -6.22 -1.95 -8.72
CA SER A 92 -5.82 -2.00 -10.13
C SER A 92 -5.76 -3.44 -10.65
N ALA A 93 -5.18 -4.35 -9.87
CA ALA A 93 -5.03 -5.75 -10.22
C ALA A 93 -6.38 -6.46 -10.27
N SER A 94 -7.26 -6.22 -9.29
CA SER A 94 -8.63 -6.76 -9.28
C SER A 94 -9.40 -6.36 -10.54
N TYR A 95 -9.29 -5.09 -10.92
CA TYR A 95 -9.94 -4.57 -12.13
C TYR A 95 -9.38 -5.22 -13.39
N LEU A 96 -8.07 -5.34 -13.53
CA LEU A 96 -7.43 -5.97 -14.68
C LEU A 96 -7.70 -7.47 -14.76
N SER A 97 -7.75 -8.18 -13.63
CA SER A 97 -8.14 -9.59 -13.58
C SER A 97 -9.56 -9.77 -14.12
N GLY A 98 -10.52 -8.97 -13.63
CA GLY A 98 -11.91 -9.06 -14.10
C GLY A 98 -12.06 -8.75 -15.59
N LEU A 99 -11.32 -7.77 -16.12
CA LEU A 99 -11.30 -7.51 -17.56
C LEU A 99 -10.74 -8.68 -18.37
N LYS A 100 -9.63 -9.28 -17.91
CA LYS A 100 -8.99 -10.40 -18.59
C LYS A 100 -9.90 -11.63 -18.61
N ASP A 101 -10.62 -11.88 -17.53
CA ASP A 101 -11.59 -12.98 -17.45
C ASP A 101 -12.79 -12.77 -18.38
N CYS A 102 -13.28 -11.53 -18.53
CA CYS A 102 -14.32 -11.20 -19.50
C CYS A 102 -13.86 -11.38 -20.96
N ASP A 103 -12.59 -11.08 -21.26
CA ASP A 103 -12.03 -11.21 -22.62
C ASP A 103 -11.87 -12.68 -23.07
N HIS A 104 -11.79 -13.62 -22.12
CA HIS A 104 -11.74 -15.07 -22.39
C HIS A 104 -13.11 -15.77 -22.29
N GLY A 105 -14.17 -15.01 -21.97
CA GLY A 105 -15.53 -15.52 -21.77
C GLY A 105 -16.50 -15.30 -22.94
N ALA A 106 -16.03 -14.83 -24.10
CA ALA A 106 -16.82 -14.56 -25.31
C ALA A 106 -16.52 -15.54 -26.46
#